data_AF-D0MV70-F1
#
_entry.id   AF-D0MV70-F1
#
_cell.length_a   1.000
_cell.length_b   1.000
_cell.length_c   1.000
_cell.angle_alpha   90.00
_cell.angle_beta   90.00
_cell.angle_gamma   90.00
#
_symmetry.space_group_name_H-M   'P 1'
#
loop_
_entity.id
_entity.type
_entity.pdbx_description
1 polymer ?
#
loop_
_entity_poly.entity_id
_entity_poly.type
_entity_poly.pdbx_seq_one_letter_code
_entity_poly.pdbx_strand_id
1 'polypeptide(L)'
;MKVFRTPIFSMSEEKPGVVSCRVGPADEPMDQDLRRSFDGIQTDAAKVRPYVPSEFASDPLYAAPTDEEERLAKEAKQARRNATQPKTGTRSRKRAKKDN
;
A
#
# COMPACT_ATOMS: atom_id res chain seq x y z
N MET A 1 41.08 12.26 -14.08
CA MET A 1 40.00 12.84 -13.23
C MET A 1 39.05 11.72 -12.84
N LYS A 2 38.83 11.46 -11.55
CA LYS A 2 37.86 10.44 -11.08
C LYS A 2 36.51 11.12 -10.89
N VAL A 3 35.52 10.71 -11.68
CA VAL A 3 34.14 11.20 -11.55
C VAL A 3 33.50 10.46 -10.39
N PHE A 4 33.25 11.15 -9.28
CA PHE A 4 32.45 10.60 -8.19
C PHE A 4 30.98 10.63 -8.62
N ARG A 5 30.42 9.47 -8.96
CA ARG A 5 29.00 9.33 -9.27
C ARG A 5 28.23 9.18 -7.96
N THR A 6 27.67 10.27 -7.46
CA THR A 6 26.75 10.24 -6.31
C THR A 6 25.33 10.00 -6.83
N PRO A 7 24.61 8.99 -6.34
CA PRO A 7 23.20 8.82 -6.68
C PRO A 7 22.39 10.03 -6.21
N ILE A 8 21.49 10.48 -7.08
CA ILE A 8 20.59 11.60 -6.85
C ILE A 8 19.23 11.04 -6.43
N PHE A 9 18.71 11.53 -5.32
CA PHE A 9 17.39 11.19 -4.80
C PHE A 9 16.52 12.46 -4.78
N SER A 10 15.29 12.36 -5.28
CA SER A 10 14.30 13.45 -5.19
C SER A 10 12.95 12.92 -4.73
N MET A 11 12.26 13.68 -3.88
CA MET A 11 10.90 13.41 -3.42
C MET A 11 9.98 14.56 -3.83
N SER A 12 8.75 14.23 -4.25
CA SER A 12 7.71 15.23 -4.59
C SER A 12 6.59 15.20 -3.57
N GLU A 13 6.06 16.38 -3.22
CA GLU A 13 4.88 16.52 -2.36
C GLU A 13 3.62 15.96 -3.02
N GLU A 14 3.58 15.90 -4.36
CA GLU A 14 2.45 15.34 -5.12
C GLU A 14 2.33 13.82 -4.93
N LYS A 15 3.45 13.15 -4.59
CA LYS A 15 3.53 11.70 -4.37
C LYS A 15 4.33 11.40 -3.09
N PRO A 16 3.76 11.69 -1.91
CA PRO A 16 4.47 11.51 -0.66
C PRO A 16 4.83 10.03 -0.47
N GLY A 17 6.08 9.78 -0.07
CA GLY A 17 6.61 8.44 0.16
C GLY A 17 7.13 7.70 -1.07
N VAL A 18 7.06 8.28 -2.27
CA VAL A 18 7.78 7.78 -3.46
C VAL A 18 9.08 8.57 -3.62
N VAL A 19 10.20 7.88 -3.75
CA VAL A 19 11.51 8.47 -4.04
C VAL A 19 11.88 8.20 -5.50
N SER A 20 12.38 9.21 -6.18
CA SER A 20 12.94 9.06 -7.52
C SER A 20 14.46 9.02 -7.43
N CYS A 21 15.06 7.91 -7.88
CA CYS A 21 16.49 7.62 -7.77
C CYS A 21 17.13 7.63 -9.16
N ARG A 22 18.26 8.31 -9.33
CA ARG A 22 19.08 8.21 -10.55
C ARG A 22 20.57 8.22 -10.24
N VAL A 23 21.34 7.44 -11.01
CA VAL A 23 22.79 7.29 -10.82
C VAL A 23 23.56 8.55 -11.25
N GLY A 24 23.01 9.28 -12.22
CA GLY A 24 23.55 10.53 -12.73
C GLY A 24 22.44 11.48 -13.18
N PRO A 25 22.78 12.75 -13.46
CA PRO A 25 21.79 13.78 -13.80
C PRO A 25 21.08 13.55 -15.14
N ALA A 26 21.70 12.81 -16.05
CA ALA A 26 21.13 12.45 -17.36
C ALA A 26 20.55 11.03 -17.42
N ASP A 27 20.70 10.25 -16.35
CA ASP A 27 20.15 8.90 -16.28
C ASP A 27 18.64 8.94 -16.02
N GLU A 28 17.94 7.95 -16.58
CA GLU A 28 16.50 7.81 -16.40
C GLU A 28 16.18 7.58 -14.92
N PRO A 29 15.26 8.39 -14.33
CA PRO A 29 14.89 8.24 -12.94
C PRO A 29 14.07 6.97 -12.71
N MET A 30 14.43 6.24 -11.67
CA MET A 30 13.71 5.07 -11.18
C MET A 30 12.90 5.46 -9.95
N ASP A 31 11.57 5.38 -10.04
CA ASP A 31 10.69 5.62 -8.91
C ASP A 31 10.60 4.38 -8.01
N GLN A 32 10.96 4.53 -6.74
CA GLN A 32 10.83 3.52 -5.71
C GLN A 32 9.85 4.00 -4.63
N ASP A 33 8.79 3.22 -4.42
CA ASP A 33 7.82 3.50 -3.39
C ASP A 33 8.37 3.05 -2.03
N LEU A 34 8.73 4.01 -1.18
CA LEU A 34 9.21 3.77 0.18
C LEU A 34 8.08 3.74 1.21
N ARG A 35 6.82 3.95 0.78
CA ARG A 35 5.69 3.74 1.67
C ARG A 35 5.75 2.28 2.12
N ARG A 36 5.95 2.09 3.41
CA ARG A 36 5.86 0.78 4.05
C ARG A 36 4.50 0.21 3.69
N SER A 37 4.46 -0.74 2.76
CA SER A 37 3.50 -1.81 2.91
C SER A 37 3.83 -2.44 4.25
N PHE A 38 2.91 -2.33 5.21
CA PHE A 38 3.01 -3.17 6.40
C PHE A 38 2.61 -4.59 5.95
N ASP A 39 3.58 -5.36 5.44
CA ASP A 39 3.41 -6.74 4.94
C ASP A 39 2.29 -6.95 3.90
N GLY A 40 1.99 -5.94 3.07
CA GLY A 40 0.87 -6.04 2.12
C GLY A 40 -0.53 -6.10 2.78
N ILE A 41 -0.62 -5.74 4.07
CA ILE A 41 -1.85 -5.72 4.86
C ILE A 41 -2.29 -4.27 5.05
N GLN A 42 -3.57 -4.00 4.80
CA GLN A 42 -4.24 -2.76 5.18
C GLN A 42 -4.17 -2.66 6.72
N THR A 43 -3.19 -1.95 7.25
CA THR A 43 -3.07 -1.72 8.70
C THR A 43 -4.32 -0.96 9.11
N ASP A 44 -5.17 -1.60 9.90
CA ASP A 44 -6.35 -0.95 10.42
C ASP A 44 -5.92 0.24 11.28
N ALA A 45 -6.64 1.35 11.15
CA ALA A 45 -6.33 2.58 11.90
C ALA A 45 -6.30 2.30 13.42
N ALA A 46 -7.05 1.31 13.91
CA ALA A 46 -7.06 0.92 15.31
C ALA A 46 -5.71 0.37 15.81
N LYS A 47 -4.92 -0.30 14.96
CA LYS A 47 -3.55 -0.74 15.29
C LYS A 47 -2.51 0.37 15.25
N VAL A 48 -2.77 1.44 14.49
CA VAL A 48 -1.82 2.56 14.34
C VAL A 48 -1.97 3.57 15.49
N ARG A 49 -3.22 3.83 15.91
CA ARG A 49 -3.57 4.82 16.96
C ARG A 49 -2.78 4.72 18.27
N PRO A 50 -2.43 3.53 18.80
CA PRO A 50 -1.64 3.42 20.03
C PRO A 50 -0.19 3.94 19.91
N TYR A 51 0.35 4.02 18.70
CA TYR A 51 1.70 4.50 18.43
C TYR A 51 1.75 5.97 18.00
N VAL A 52 0.58 6.62 17.87
CA VAL A 52 0.49 8.05 17.55
C VAL A 52 0.85 8.84 18.80
N PRO A 53 1.86 9.74 18.73
CA PRO A 53 2.18 10.61 19.86
C PRO A 53 0.95 11.42 20.29
N SER A 54 0.85 11.72 21.59
CA SER A 54 -0.34 12.39 22.16
C SER A 54 -0.64 13.75 21.50
N GLU A 55 0.38 14.44 21.00
CA GLU A 55 0.28 15.71 20.29
C GLU A 55 -0.51 15.60 18.98
N PHE A 56 -0.49 14.42 18.34
CA PHE A 56 -1.16 14.14 17.06
C PHE A 56 -2.41 13.27 17.23
N ALA A 57 -2.75 12.86 18.45
CA ALA A 57 -3.89 11.99 18.70
C ALA A 57 -5.24 12.65 18.31
N SER A 58 -5.30 13.99 18.29
CA SER A 58 -6.46 14.77 17.88
C SER A 58 -6.44 15.17 16.40
N ASP A 59 -5.38 14.83 15.66
CA ASP A 59 -5.29 15.14 14.24
C ASP A 59 -6.39 14.35 13.48
N PRO A 60 -7.20 15.02 12.62
CA PRO A 60 -8.19 14.36 11.78
C PRO A 60 -7.65 13.18 10.97
N LEU A 61 -6.35 13.19 10.64
CA LEU A 61 -5.68 12.09 9.95
C LEU A 61 -5.72 10.76 10.74
N TYR A 62 -5.74 10.82 12.08
CA TYR A 62 -5.81 9.66 12.97
C TYR A 62 -7.18 9.47 13.63
N ALA A 63 -8.18 10.24 13.21
CA ALA A 63 -9.55 10.07 13.65
C ALA A 63 -10.08 8.68 13.25
N ALA A 64 -11.00 8.15 14.06
CA ALA A 64 -11.71 6.95 13.64
C ALA A 64 -12.54 7.26 12.38
N PRO A 65 -12.63 6.35 11.41
CA PRO A 65 -13.50 6.52 10.25
C PRO A 65 -14.93 6.80 10.69
N THR A 66 -15.63 7.66 9.96
CA THR A 66 -17.06 7.90 10.16
C THR A 66 -17.88 6.70 9.69
N ASP A 67 -19.11 6.56 10.19
CA ASP A 67 -20.02 5.46 9.80
C ASP A 67 -20.26 5.40 8.27
N GLU A 68 -20.29 6.57 7.63
CA GLU A 68 -20.45 6.70 6.18
C GLU A 68 -19.23 6.15 5.42
N GLU A 69 -18.02 6.49 5.86
CA GLU A 69 -16.77 5.96 5.28
C GLU A 69 -16.66 4.46 5.49
N GLU A 70 -17.07 3.95 6.66
CA GLU A 70 -17.10 2.52 6.93
C GLU A 70 -18.07 1.79 5.99
N ARG A 71 -19.26 2.36 5.74
CA ARG A 71 -20.25 1.82 4.80
C ARG A 71 -19.70 1.77 3.38
N LEU A 72 -19.10 2.86 2.90
CA LEU A 72 -18.47 2.92 1.57
C LEU A 72 -17.33 1.90 1.45
N ALA A 73 -16.49 1.76 2.48
CA ALA A 73 -15.41 0.79 2.50
C ALA A 73 -15.92 -0.66 2.46
N LYS A 74 -17.01 -0.97 3.19
CA LYS A 74 -17.67 -2.28 3.16
C LYS A 74 -18.25 -2.58 1.78
N GLU A 75 -18.93 -1.62 1.18
CA GLU A 75 -19.50 -1.74 -0.16
C GLU A 75 -18.39 -1.97 -1.21
N ALA A 76 -17.31 -1.20 -1.16
CA ALA A 76 -16.17 -1.38 -2.05
C ALA A 76 -15.50 -2.76 -1.89
N LYS A 77 -15.35 -3.26 -0.65
CA LYS A 77 -14.85 -4.62 -0.38
C LYS A 77 -15.80 -5.68 -0.94
N GLN A 78 -17.11 -5.48 -0.79
CA GLN A 78 -18.13 -6.38 -1.33
C GLN A 78 -18.12 -6.39 -2.87
N ALA A 79 -18.01 -5.24 -3.51
CA ALA A 79 -17.90 -5.11 -4.96
C ALA A 79 -16.66 -5.85 -5.51
N ARG A 80 -15.49 -5.69 -4.86
CA ARG A 80 -14.27 -6.44 -5.23
C ARG A 80 -14.48 -7.94 -5.09
N ARG A 81 -15.05 -8.40 -3.97
CA ARG A 81 -15.33 -9.82 -3.73
C ARG A 81 -16.27 -10.39 -4.80
N ASN A 82 -17.27 -9.62 -5.24
CA ASN A 82 -18.20 -10.00 -6.29
C ASN A 82 -17.53 -10.03 -7.67
N ALA A 83 -16.68 -9.05 -7.99
CA ALA A 83 -15.93 -8.99 -9.24
C ALA A 83 -14.90 -10.12 -9.39
N THR A 84 -14.32 -10.59 -8.28
CA THR A 84 -13.36 -11.71 -8.25
C THR A 84 -14.06 -13.08 -8.21
N GLN A 85 -15.40 -13.16 -8.16
CA GLN A 85 -16.06 -14.46 -8.27
C GLN A 85 -15.75 -15.08 -9.65
N PRO A 86 -15.25 -16.33 -9.71
CA PRO A 86 -14.96 -16.97 -10.97
C PRO A 86 -16.26 -17.11 -11.76
N LYS A 87 -16.32 -16.52 -12.96
CA LYS A 87 -17.41 -16.78 -13.89
C LYS A 87 -17.44 -18.28 -14.14
N THR A 88 -18.59 -18.91 -13.87
CA THR A 88 -18.78 -20.36 -14.03
C THR A 88 -18.30 -20.82 -15.41
N GLY A 89 -17.26 -21.65 -15.44
CA GLY A 89 -16.81 -22.27 -16.70
C GLY A 89 -15.32 -22.58 -16.79
N THR A 90 -14.75 -23.34 -15.85
CA THR A 90 -13.65 -24.33 -16.03
C THR A 90 -13.06 -24.70 -14.67
N ARG A 91 -13.71 -25.64 -13.97
CA ARG A 91 -13.12 -26.35 -12.83
C ARG A 91 -12.00 -27.26 -13.37
N SER A 92 -10.77 -26.75 -13.47
CA SER A 92 -9.60 -27.61 -13.65
C SER A 92 -9.29 -28.31 -12.32
N ARG A 93 -9.21 -29.63 -12.38
CA ARG A 93 -9.12 -30.57 -11.27
C ARG A 93 -7.70 -30.59 -10.69
N LYS A 94 -7.60 -30.76 -9.36
CA LYS A 94 -6.79 -31.77 -8.63
C LYS A 94 -6.53 -31.28 -7.20
N ARG A 95 -7.27 -31.79 -6.22
CA ARG A 95 -6.70 -32.08 -4.90
C ARG A 95 -6.61 -33.60 -4.80
N ALA A 96 -5.40 -34.10 -4.95
CA ALA A 96 -5.10 -35.50 -4.68
C ALA A 96 -5.36 -35.77 -3.20
N LYS A 97 -6.09 -36.84 -2.93
CA LYS A 97 -6.32 -37.40 -1.61
C LYS A 97 -4.99 -37.86 -1.04
N LYS A 98 -4.62 -37.35 0.13
CA LYS A 98 -3.55 -37.95 0.95
C LYS A 98 -4.21 -38.36 2.26
N ASP A 99 -4.59 -39.63 2.32
CA ASP A 99 -4.96 -40.31 3.55
C ASP A 99 -3.75 -40.35 4.49
N ASN A 100 -3.97 -39.99 5.76
CA ASN A 100 -3.25 -40.51 6.91
C ASN A 100 -4.24 -40.52 8.09
#